data_AF-A0AAD6JQA4-F1
#
_entry.id   AF-A0AAD6JQA4-F1
#
_cell.length_a   1.000
_cell.length_b   1.000
_cell.length_c   1.000
_cell.angle_alpha   90.00
_cell.angle_beta   90.00
_cell.angle_gamma   90.00
#
_symmetry.space_group_name_H-M   'P 1'
#
loop_
_entity.id
_entity.type
_entity.pdbx_description
1 polymer ?
#
loop_
_entity_poly.entity_id
_entity_poly.type
_entity_poly.pdbx_seq_one_letter_code
_entity_poly.pdbx_strand_id
1 'polypeptide(L)' 'MAPRKTPQVTRNPDLVRGIGKYSRSQMYHKRGLWAIKAKNGGVFPKHAPKVKDAAPAEKAPKFYPADDVKKPLPKQAQA' A
#
# COMPACT_ATOMS: atom_id res chain seq x y z
N MET A 1 30.31 -4.47 -0.45
CA MET A 1 29.20 -3.50 -0.64
C MET A 1 27.92 -4.28 -0.93
N ALA A 2 26.87 -4.13 -0.12
CA ALA A 2 25.57 -4.76 -0.41
C ALA A 2 24.94 -4.11 -1.67
N PRO A 3 24.24 -4.88 -2.54
CA PRO A 3 23.61 -4.31 -3.72
C PRO A 3 22.54 -3.30 -3.30
N ARG A 4 22.68 -2.05 -3.79
CA ARG A 4 21.66 -1.02 -3.60
C ARG A 4 20.38 -1.49 -4.28
N LYS A 5 19.27 -1.52 -3.55
CA LYS A 5 17.95 -1.81 -4.13
C LYS A 5 17.72 -0.83 -5.28
N THR A 6 17.41 -1.35 -6.47
CA THR A 6 17.07 -0.52 -7.61
C THR A 6 15.88 0.37 -7.22
N PRO A 7 15.91 1.68 -7.52
CA PRO A 7 14.78 2.54 -7.21
C PRO A 7 13.55 1.97 -7.93
N GLN A 8 12.43 1.83 -7.22
CA GLN A 8 11.18 1.42 -7.85
C GLN A 8 10.73 2.55 -8.78
N VAL A 9 11.06 2.41 -10.06
CA VAL A 9 10.60 3.35 -11.09
C VAL A 9 9.15 3.02 -11.41
N THR A 10 8.28 4.02 -11.34
CA THR A 10 6.89 3.88 -11.78
C THR A 10 6.88 3.68 -13.30
N ARG A 11 6.03 2.76 -13.79
CA ARG A 11 5.81 2.59 -15.24
C ARG A 11 5.12 3.82 -15.89
N ASN A 12 4.64 4.77 -15.08
CA ASN A 12 4.11 6.07 -15.52
C ASN A 12 5.02 7.17 -14.96
N PRO A 13 5.93 7.73 -15.77
CA PRO A 13 6.72 8.87 -15.32
C PRO A 13 5.83 10.10 -15.14
N ASP A 14 6.25 11.01 -14.25
CA ASP A 14 5.56 12.28 -14.04
C ASP A 14 5.80 13.21 -15.22
N LEU A 15 4.74 13.87 -15.69
CA LEU A 15 4.83 14.99 -16.64
C LEU A 15 5.15 16.29 -15.88
N VAL A 16 4.46 16.49 -14.75
CA VAL A 16 4.69 17.53 -13.76
C VAL A 16 4.56 16.87 -12.38
N ARG A 17 5.19 17.43 -11.34
CA ARG A 17 5.14 16.85 -9.99
C ARG A 17 3.69 16.61 -9.55
N GLY A 18 3.32 15.34 -9.35
CA GLY A 18 1.97 14.91 -8.97
C GLY A 18 1.03 14.57 -10.12
N ILE A 19 1.39 14.85 -11.38
CA ILE A 19 0.61 14.51 -12.58
C ILE A 19 1.41 13.56 -13.47
N GLY A 20 0.95 12.31 -13.58
CA GLY A 20 1.53 11.31 -14.45
C GLY A 20 1.34 11.60 -15.94
N LYS A 21 2.30 11.22 -16.78
CA LYS A 21 2.28 11.42 -18.24
C LYS A 21 1.14 10.69 -18.95
N TYR A 22 0.82 9.48 -18.50
CA TYR A 22 -0.24 8.65 -19.09
C TYR A 22 -1.49 8.64 -18.22
N SER A 23 -2.65 8.68 -18.87
CA SER A 23 -3.96 8.50 -18.20
C SER A 23 -4.14 7.07 -17.68
N ARG A 24 -5.07 6.90 -16.73
CA ARG A 24 -5.43 5.61 -16.12
C ARG A 24 -5.85 4.57 -17.16
N SER A 25 -6.63 4.95 -18.18
CA SER A 25 -7.08 4.04 -19.25
C SER A 25 -5.90 3.54 -20.10
N GLN A 26 -5.00 4.44 -20.52
CA GLN A 26 -3.80 4.06 -21.26
C GLN A 26 -2.89 3.14 -20.42
N MET A 27 -2.71 3.45 -19.14
CA MET A 27 -1.95 2.61 -18.21
C MET A 27 -2.61 1.24 -17.97
N TYR A 28 -3.94 1.16 -18.00
CA TYR A 28 -4.69 -0.08 -17.85
C TYR A 28 -4.36 -1.10 -18.95
N HIS A 29 -4.23 -0.61 -20.18
CA HIS A 29 -3.80 -1.42 -21.32
C HIS A 29 -2.31 -1.74 -21.26
N LYS A 30 -1.44 -0.73 -21.03
CA LYS A 30 0.02 -0.92 -20.96
C LYS A 30 0.46 -1.88 -19.86
N ARG A 31 -0.25 -1.91 -18.72
CA ARG A 31 0.04 -2.83 -17.61
C ARG A 31 -0.52 -4.24 -17.84
N GLY A 32 -1.31 -4.47 -18.88
CA GLY A 32 -1.96 -5.76 -19.12
C GLY A 32 -3.03 -6.12 -18.09
N LEU A 33 -3.48 -5.15 -17.27
CA LEU A 33 -4.50 -5.38 -16.25
C LEU A 33 -5.82 -5.84 -16.87
N TRP A 34 -6.11 -5.37 -18.08
CA TRP A 34 -7.26 -5.80 -18.88
C TRP A 34 -7.22 -7.32 -19.16
N ALA A 35 -6.06 -7.85 -19.53
CA ALA A 35 -5.89 -9.27 -19.81
C ALA A 35 -6.02 -10.11 -18.53
N ILE A 36 -5.46 -9.64 -17.41
CA ILE A 36 -5.61 -10.30 -16.10
C ILE A 36 -7.08 -10.30 -15.67
N LYS A 37 -7.77 -9.18 -15.83
CA LYS A 37 -9.20 -9.07 -15.49
C LYS A 37 -10.04 -10.00 -16.36
N ALA A 38 -9.78 -10.08 -17.66
CA ALA A 38 -10.48 -10.98 -18.57
C ALA A 38 -10.24 -12.47 -18.22
N LYS A 39 -9.00 -12.84 -17.91
CA LYS A 39 -8.64 -14.21 -17.51
C LYS A 39 -9.34 -14.67 -16.23
N ASN A 40 -9.62 -13.74 -15.33
CA ASN A 40 -10.21 -14.01 -14.02
C ASN A 40 -11.71 -13.68 -13.97
N GLY A 41 -12.42 -13.83 -15.09
CA GLY A 41 -13.89 -13.66 -15.14
C GLY A 41 -14.37 -12.25 -14.81
N GLY A 42 -13.57 -11.22 -15.11
CA GLY A 42 -13.91 -9.84 -14.83
C GLY A 42 -13.48 -9.33 -13.45
N VAL A 43 -12.86 -10.17 -12.60
CA VAL A 43 -12.48 -9.81 -11.22
C VAL A 43 -10.96 -9.81 -11.07
N PHE A 44 -10.40 -8.77 -10.45
CA PHE A 44 -8.96 -8.72 -10.18
C PHE A 44 -8.61 -9.65 -9.01
N PRO A 45 -7.43 -10.32 -9.01
CA PRO A 45 -6.95 -11.07 -7.85
C PRO A 45 -6.99 -10.22 -6.58
N LYS A 46 -7.67 -10.70 -5.55
CA LYS A 46 -7.66 -10.11 -4.22
C LYS A 46 -6.68 -10.90 -3.36
N HIS A 47 -5.69 -10.23 -2.78
CA HIS A 47 -4.89 -10.84 -1.73
C HIS A 47 -5.70 -10.81 -0.44
N ALA A 48 -6.11 -11.98 0.05
CA ALA A 48 -6.64 -12.09 1.40
C ALA A 48 -5.56 -11.63 2.40
N PRO A 49 -5.94 -10.93 3.48
CA PRO A 49 -5.00 -10.59 4.53
C PRO A 49 -4.33 -11.87 5.02
N LYS A 50 -3.00 -11.88 5.00
CA LYS A 50 -2.23 -13.02 5.53
C LYS A 50 -2.64 -13.18 6.99
N VAL A 51 -3.08 -14.39 7.35
CA VAL A 51 -3.42 -14.73 8.74
C VAL A 51 -2.20 -14.39 9.57
N LYS A 52 -2.34 -13.39 10.45
CA LYS A 52 -1.28 -13.07 11.40
C LYS A 52 -1.24 -14.26 12.35
N ASP A 53 -0.10 -14.94 12.40
CA ASP A 53 0.15 -15.94 13.44
C ASP A 53 -0.13 -15.29 14.80
N ALA A 54 -0.81 -16.03 15.68
CA ALA A 54 -1.14 -15.55 17.01
C ALA A 54 0.15 -15.08 17.68
N ALA A 55 0.21 -13.78 18.01
CA ALA A 55 1.34 -13.23 18.75
C ALA A 55 1.51 -14.04 20.05
N PRO A 56 2.76 -14.31 20.48
CA PRO A 56 3.00 -14.95 21.77
C PRO A 56 2.29 -14.15 22.87
N ALA A 57 1.74 -14.83 23.87
CA ALA A 57 1.03 -14.20 24.98
C ALA A 57 1.96 -13.25 25.75
N GLU A 58 1.97 -11.98 25.36
CA GLU A 58 2.66 -10.92 26.08
C GLU A 58 1.95 -10.74 27.43
N LYS A 59 2.71 -10.85 28.52
CA LYS A 59 2.20 -10.59 29.86
C LYS A 59 1.64 -9.17 29.90
N ALA A 60 0.41 -9.03 30.38
CA ALA A 60 -0.19 -7.71 30.54
C ALA A 60 0.73 -6.82 31.38
N PRO A 61 0.97 -5.56 30.96
CA PRO A 61 1.79 -4.63 31.74
C PRO A 61 1.19 -4.49 33.13
N LYS A 62 2.04 -4.55 34.16
CA LYS A 62 1.60 -4.50 35.57
C LYS A 62 0.94 -3.18 35.94
N PHE A 63 1.23 -2.12 35.20
CA PHE A 63 0.71 -0.78 35.42
C PHE A 63 -0.18 -0.40 34.23
N TYR A 64 -1.30 0.28 34.51
CA TYR A 64 -2.15 0.82 33.47
C TYR A 64 -1.38 1.87 32.65
N PRO A 65 -1.53 1.92 31.32
CA PRO A 65 -1.07 3.08 30.57
C PRO A 65 -1.75 4.33 31.17
N ALA A 66 -0.98 5.38 31.39
CA ALA A 66 -1.54 6.61 31.94
C ALA A 66 -2.54 7.21 30.93
N ASP A 67 -3.78 7.41 31.38
CA ASP A 67 -4.89 7.90 30.55
C ASP A 67 -4.72 9.36 30.07
N ASP A 68 -3.74 10.07 30.63
CA ASP A 68 -3.44 11.49 30.36
C ASP A 68 -2.45 11.71 29.19
N VAL A 69 -1.83 10.65 28.66
CA VAL A 69 -0.92 10.75 27.51
C VAL A 69 -1.74 11.02 26.24
N LYS A 70 -1.79 12.29 25.83
CA LYS A 70 -2.48 12.72 24.60
C LYS A 70 -1.93 11.97 23.39
N LYS A 71 -2.75 11.09 22.81
CA LYS A 71 -2.46 10.46 21.51
C LYS A 71 -2.41 11.56 20.46
N PRO A 72 -1.28 11.76 19.76
CA PRO A 72 -1.20 12.79 18.73
C PRO A 72 -2.24 12.49 17.65
N LEU A 73 -2.95 13.51 17.20
CA LEU A 73 -3.86 13.38 16.08
C LEU A 73 -3.04 12.94 14.86
N PRO A 74 -3.45 11.87 14.14
CA PRO A 74 -2.86 11.62 12.85
C PRO A 74 -3.08 12.87 12.00
N LYS A 75 -2.04 13.35 11.30
CA LYS A 75 -2.20 14.41 10.29
C LYS A 75 -3.25 13.90 9.30
N GLN A 76 -4.49 14.35 9.47
CA GLN A 76 -5.51 14.20 8.46
C GLN A 76 -5.00 15.05 7.30
N ALA A 77 -4.57 14.40 6.22
CA ALA A 77 -4.24 15.10 5.00
C ALA A 77 -5.52 15.82 4.57
N GLN A 78 -5.59 17.12 4.85
CA GLN A 78 -6.59 18.00 4.28
C GLN A 78 -6.41 17.89 2.76
N ALA A 79 -7.49 17.49 2.10
CA ALA A 79 -7.56 17.20 0.68
C ALA A 79 -7.26 18.45 -0.18
#